data_AF-A0A4Q4X706-F1
#
_entry.id   AF-A0A4Q4X706-F1
#
_cell.length_a   1.000
_cell.length_b   1.000
_cell.length_c   1.000
_cell.angle_alpha   90.00
_cell.angle_beta   90.00
_cell.angle_gamma   90.00
#
_symmetry.space_group_name_H-M   'P 1'
#
loop_
_entity.id
_entity.type
_entity.pdbx_description
1 polymer ?
#
loop_
_entity_poly.entity_id
_entity_poly.type
_entity_poly.pdbx_seq_one_letter_code
_entity_poly.pdbx_strand_id
1 'polypeptide(L)'
;MERLSQTTQDLAPHDRALRYMFDHCLYFNTTALARSVEREWTVAYAPFSLTPPQGFVLRVVLKRPGVLNRELAEVLGIARPTATRLVDGLVAKGLVERQPSAEDGREWNLFPTEAARAVEAALQAASAKVARRLREHVGASAFDDTVQAIRDVRSALNTSARMTTVLVTGIEPFESDPTNPSWDIAQALDGTQVDGAVIVARQLPCVFGLANERLVDAIEATSPALVFALGLATGRTEISVERVAINVIDARIPDNAGNQPVDTPVVADGPAAYFSTLPIKAIVHALREAGVPAGVSQSAGTYNCNHLFYGLMHHIAMRAPQVRGGFIHVPTTPELAARHAGRPSLSIDTQIEGIRLAVRTALATGADLKVSGGAVH
;
A
#
# COMPACT_ATOMS: atom_id res chain seq x y z
N MET A 1 10.13 32.65 -7.75
CA MET A 1 10.65 32.32 -9.09
C MET A 1 11.32 33.49 -9.81
N GLU A 2 11.21 34.75 -9.34
CA GLU A 2 11.76 35.93 -10.04
C GLU A 2 13.25 36.25 -9.81
N ARG A 3 13.93 35.62 -8.84
CA ARG A 3 15.36 35.92 -8.55
C ARG A 3 16.39 35.12 -9.34
N LEU A 4 15.97 34.11 -10.10
CA LEU A 4 16.88 33.28 -10.92
C LEU A 4 16.90 33.70 -12.41
N SER A 5 16.00 34.58 -12.86
CA SER A 5 15.89 34.94 -14.29
C SER A 5 16.75 36.12 -14.72
N GLN A 6 17.30 36.90 -13.79
CA GLN A 6 18.13 38.07 -14.14
C GLN A 6 19.62 37.71 -14.35
N THR A 7 20.13 36.65 -13.71
CA THR A 7 21.56 36.29 -13.77
C THR A 7 21.96 35.55 -15.06
N THR A 8 20.98 35.07 -15.85
CA THR A 8 21.21 34.26 -17.06
C THR A 8 21.28 35.08 -18.35
N GLN A 9 20.93 36.37 -18.33
CA GLN A 9 20.90 37.20 -19.55
C GLN A 9 22.30 37.67 -20.00
N ASP A 10 23.29 37.73 -19.11
CA ASP A 10 24.65 38.26 -19.39
C ASP A 10 25.69 37.21 -19.86
N LEU A 11 25.30 35.94 -20.04
CA LEU A 11 26.22 34.86 -20.43
C LEU A 11 26.28 34.63 -21.95
N ALA A 12 27.44 34.20 -22.46
CA ALA A 12 27.60 33.86 -23.87
C ALA A 12 26.60 32.75 -24.31
N PRO A 13 26.14 32.73 -25.57
CA PRO A 13 25.10 31.80 -26.04
C PRO A 13 25.40 30.31 -25.77
N HIS A 14 26.67 29.90 -25.88
CA HIS A 14 27.12 28.55 -25.58
C HIS A 14 27.01 28.19 -24.08
N ASP A 15 27.33 29.13 -23.19
CA ASP A 15 27.26 28.94 -21.74
C ASP A 15 25.82 28.85 -21.22
N ARG A 16 24.89 29.55 -21.90
CA ARG A 16 23.45 29.46 -21.63
C ARG A 16 22.89 28.08 -21.95
N ALA A 17 23.26 27.51 -23.10
CA ALA A 17 22.81 26.18 -23.50
C ALA A 17 23.37 25.08 -22.56
N LEU A 18 24.64 25.20 -22.15
CA LEU A 18 25.27 24.31 -21.17
C LEU A 18 24.59 24.37 -19.80
N ARG A 19 24.28 25.56 -19.27
CA ARG A 19 23.55 25.70 -18.00
C ARG A 19 22.14 25.14 -18.08
N TYR A 20 21.38 25.50 -19.12
CA TYR A 20 20.01 24.99 -19.31
C TYR A 20 19.94 23.46 -19.36
N MET A 21 20.92 22.81 -20.01
CA MET A 21 20.99 21.34 -20.09
C MET A 21 21.12 20.68 -18.71
N PHE A 22 21.88 21.26 -17.78
CA PHE A 22 22.09 20.68 -16.45
C PHE A 22 21.08 21.16 -15.40
N ASP A 23 20.59 22.40 -15.52
CA ASP A 23 19.61 22.99 -14.60
C ASP A 23 18.29 22.20 -14.59
N HIS A 24 17.92 21.58 -15.71
CA HIS A 24 16.73 20.72 -15.83
C HIS A 24 17.03 19.21 -15.75
N CYS A 25 18.29 18.82 -15.53
CA CYS A 25 18.67 17.42 -15.43
C CYS A 25 18.44 16.90 -14.01
N LEU A 26 17.46 16.00 -13.84
CA LEU A 26 17.15 15.38 -12.54
C LEU A 26 18.39 14.68 -11.93
N TYR A 27 19.11 13.88 -12.73
CA TYR A 27 20.31 13.16 -12.28
C TYR A 27 21.38 14.10 -11.71
N PHE A 28 21.69 15.19 -12.41
CA PHE A 28 22.73 16.13 -11.98
C PHE A 28 22.33 16.87 -10.71
N ASN A 29 21.13 17.44 -10.67
CA ASN A 29 20.64 18.21 -9.54
C ASN A 29 20.49 17.36 -8.28
N THR A 30 19.96 16.13 -8.40
CA THR A 30 19.85 15.21 -7.27
C THR A 30 21.22 14.78 -6.74
N THR A 31 22.18 14.50 -7.63
CA THR A 31 23.55 14.11 -7.23
C THR A 31 24.31 15.28 -6.59
N ALA A 32 24.11 16.51 -7.07
CA ALA A 32 24.72 17.71 -6.49
C ALA A 32 24.11 18.06 -5.12
N LEU A 33 22.78 17.93 -5.00
CA LEU A 33 22.06 18.08 -3.74
C LEU A 33 22.52 17.02 -2.73
N ALA A 34 22.58 15.75 -3.13
CA ALA A 34 23.02 14.65 -2.27
C ALA A 34 24.40 14.93 -1.67
N ARG A 35 25.38 15.34 -2.49
CA ARG A 35 26.73 15.72 -2.02
C ARG A 35 26.72 16.89 -1.04
N SER A 36 25.83 17.86 -1.23
CA SER A 36 25.73 19.02 -0.34
C SER A 36 25.09 18.67 1.00
N VAL A 37 24.02 17.87 0.98
CA VAL A 37 23.37 17.36 2.18
C VAL A 37 24.27 16.38 2.93
N GLU A 38 24.99 15.51 2.23
CA GLU A 38 25.92 14.54 2.82
C GLU A 38 27.06 15.20 3.60
N ARG A 39 27.56 16.36 3.14
CA ARG A 39 28.54 17.15 3.90
C ARG A 39 28.00 17.60 5.26
N GLU A 40 26.76 18.07 5.32
CA GLU A 40 26.12 18.48 6.58
C GLU A 40 25.98 17.31 7.56
N TRP A 41 25.56 16.14 7.07
CA TRP A 41 25.47 14.93 7.90
C TRP A 41 26.82 14.38 8.32
N THR A 42 27.85 14.49 7.47
CA THR A 42 29.21 14.05 7.78
C THR A 42 29.76 14.80 8.98
N VAL A 43 29.59 16.13 9.01
CA VAL A 43 29.99 16.97 10.14
C VAL A 43 29.21 16.59 11.40
N ALA A 44 27.90 16.34 11.28
CA ALA A 44 27.05 16.01 12.43
C ALA A 44 27.36 14.63 13.05
N TYR A 45 27.77 13.65 12.25
CA TYR A 45 28.04 12.29 12.71
C TYR A 45 29.51 12.00 13.04
N ALA A 46 30.42 12.91 12.66
CA ALA A 46 31.85 12.81 13.00
C ALA A 46 32.13 12.57 14.50
N PRO A 47 31.45 13.22 15.47
CA PRO A 47 31.68 12.98 16.91
C PRO A 47 31.38 11.54 17.36
N PHE A 48 30.54 10.82 16.61
CA PHE A 48 30.19 9.43 16.90
C PHE A 48 31.08 8.44 16.14
N SER A 49 32.05 8.93 15.36
CA SER A 49 32.85 8.12 14.43
C SER A 49 31.99 7.32 13.45
N LEU A 50 30.86 7.89 13.02
CA LEU A 50 29.91 7.27 12.09
C LEU A 50 29.93 8.00 10.75
N THR A 51 29.86 7.24 9.66
CA THR A 51 29.49 7.81 8.37
C THR A 51 27.99 8.15 8.35
N PRO A 52 27.52 9.08 7.48
CA PRO A 52 26.09 9.38 7.36
C PRO A 52 25.21 8.13 7.19
N PRO A 53 25.52 7.18 6.28
CA PRO A 53 24.73 5.96 6.15
C PRO A 53 24.74 5.08 7.42
N GLN A 54 25.87 4.95 8.11
CA GLN A 54 25.97 4.19 9.36
C GLN A 54 25.12 4.82 10.48
N GLY A 55 25.14 6.16 10.61
CA GLY A 55 24.32 6.83 11.61
C GLY A 55 22.82 6.71 11.34
N PHE A 56 22.39 6.72 10.07
CA PHE A 56 20.99 6.43 9.74
C PHE A 56 20.58 4.99 10.05
N VAL A 57 21.43 4.00 9.74
CA VAL A 57 21.18 2.60 10.12
C VAL A 57 21.05 2.46 11.64
N LEU A 58 22.00 3.03 12.40
CA LEU A 58 21.99 2.94 13.86
C LEU A 58 20.73 3.57 14.46
N ARG A 59 20.27 4.70 13.92
CA ARG A 59 19.02 5.33 14.34
C ARG A 59 17.79 4.46 14.08
N VAL A 60 17.75 3.71 12.98
CA VAL A 60 16.66 2.75 12.72
C VAL A 60 16.68 1.62 13.74
N VAL A 61 17.85 1.04 14.00
CA VAL A 61 18.02 -0.06 14.98
C VAL A 61 17.69 0.40 16.41
N LEU A 62 18.10 1.61 16.81
CA LEU A 62 17.74 2.21 18.10
C LEU A 62 16.23 2.42 18.23
N LYS A 63 15.59 2.92 17.16
CA LYS A 63 14.14 3.18 17.16
C LYS A 63 13.29 1.91 17.09
N ARG A 64 13.79 0.86 16.45
CA ARG A 64 13.12 -0.44 16.26
C ARG A 64 14.10 -1.59 16.57
N PRO A 65 14.38 -1.88 17.85
CA PRO A 65 15.19 -3.03 18.22
C PRO A 65 14.54 -4.33 17.72
N GLY A 66 15.31 -5.20 17.08
CA GLY A 66 14.85 -6.44 16.46
C GLY A 66 14.48 -6.32 14.98
N VAL A 67 14.69 -5.16 14.35
CA VAL A 67 14.45 -4.98 12.90
C VAL A 67 15.26 -5.98 12.06
N LEU A 68 14.64 -6.54 11.02
CA LEU A 68 15.32 -7.44 10.09
C LEU A 68 16.19 -6.66 9.11
N ASN A 69 17.28 -7.27 8.64
CA ASN A 69 18.16 -6.64 7.66
C ASN A 69 17.44 -6.32 6.33
N ARG A 70 16.43 -7.11 5.92
CA ARG A 70 15.61 -6.82 4.73
C ARG A 70 14.76 -5.55 4.93
N GLU A 71 14.17 -5.38 6.11
CA GLU A 71 13.32 -4.23 6.45
C GLU A 71 14.17 -2.97 6.56
N LEU A 72 15.38 -3.08 7.10
CA LEU A 72 16.36 -1.98 7.13
C LEU A 72 16.68 -1.47 5.71
N ALA A 73 16.92 -2.39 4.77
CA ALA A 73 17.21 -2.05 3.38
C ALA A 73 16.02 -1.33 2.72
N GLU A 74 14.80 -1.78 2.98
CA GLU A 74 13.56 -1.16 2.49
C GLU A 74 13.34 0.25 3.07
N VAL A 75 13.46 0.41 4.39
CA VAL A 75 13.29 1.69 5.09
C VAL A 75 14.26 2.74 4.56
N LEU A 76 15.52 2.38 4.31
CA LEU A 76 16.55 3.29 3.82
C LEU A 76 16.58 3.42 2.29
N GLY A 77 15.81 2.60 1.57
CA GLY A 77 15.79 2.59 0.11
C GLY A 77 17.14 2.21 -0.51
N ILE A 78 17.88 1.29 0.10
CA ILE A 78 19.20 0.82 -0.35
C ILE A 78 19.18 -0.67 -0.70
N ALA A 79 20.12 -1.10 -1.54
CA ALA A 79 20.26 -2.53 -1.86
C ALA A 79 20.66 -3.36 -0.63
N ARG A 80 20.12 -4.59 -0.50
CA ARG A 80 20.42 -5.52 0.61
C ARG A 80 21.92 -5.71 0.87
N PRO A 81 22.80 -5.90 -0.14
CA PRO A 81 24.24 -6.01 0.09
C PRO A 81 24.87 -4.75 0.68
N THR A 82 24.30 -3.57 0.42
CA THR A 82 24.74 -2.30 1.03
C THR A 82 24.31 -2.22 2.49
N ALA A 83 23.07 -2.60 2.80
CA ALA A 83 22.59 -2.68 4.18
C ALA A 83 23.47 -3.64 5.01
N THR A 84 23.75 -4.84 4.51
CA THR A 84 24.63 -5.81 5.17
C THR A 84 26.00 -5.21 5.53
N ARG A 85 26.67 -4.56 4.58
CA ARG A 85 27.99 -3.92 4.82
C ARG A 85 27.94 -2.80 5.86
N LEU A 86 26.87 -2.02 5.88
CA LEU A 86 26.69 -0.96 6.87
C LEU A 86 26.49 -1.55 8.27
N VAL A 87 25.70 -2.62 8.37
CA VAL A 87 25.50 -3.35 9.62
C VAL A 87 26.81 -4.00 10.08
N ASP A 88 27.58 -4.64 9.19
CA ASP A 88 28.90 -5.19 9.52
C ASP A 88 29.81 -4.13 10.15
N GLY A 89 29.82 -2.92 9.56
CA GLY A 89 30.59 -1.80 10.09
C GLY A 89 30.13 -1.33 11.48
N LEU A 90 28.83 -1.41 11.78
CA LEU A 90 28.29 -1.07 13.11
C LEU A 90 28.51 -2.18 14.14
N VAL A 91 28.47 -3.44 13.72
CA VAL A 91 28.83 -4.60 14.55
C VAL A 91 30.31 -4.52 14.93
N ALA A 92 31.19 -4.22 13.98
CA ALA A 92 32.63 -4.02 14.23
C ALA A 92 32.91 -2.85 15.19
N LYS A 93 32.02 -1.85 15.22
CA LYS A 93 32.08 -0.72 16.17
C LYS A 93 31.45 -1.04 17.53
N GLY A 94 30.89 -2.24 17.73
CA GLY A 94 30.21 -2.64 18.96
C GLY A 94 28.89 -1.91 19.22
N LEU A 95 28.25 -1.36 18.18
CA LEU A 95 27.02 -0.57 18.29
C LEU A 95 25.75 -1.37 17.93
N VAL A 96 25.90 -2.45 17.17
CA VAL A 96 24.80 -3.34 16.78
C VAL A 96 25.21 -4.76 17.05
N GLU A 97 24.26 -5.58 17.51
CA GLU A 97 24.39 -7.02 17.62
C GLU A 97 23.36 -7.73 16.72
N ARG A 98 23.70 -8.94 16.29
CA ARG A 98 22.84 -9.79 15.45
C ARG A 98 22.34 -10.96 16.25
N GLN A 99 21.05 -11.25 16.13
CA GLN A 99 20.44 -12.45 16.66
C GLN A 99 19.76 -13.22 15.51
N PRO A 100 19.83 -14.56 15.47
CA PRO A 100 19.17 -15.34 14.42
C PRO A 100 17.67 -15.07 14.41
N SER A 101 17.06 -14.94 13.24
CA SER A 101 15.59 -14.90 13.15
C SER A 101 15.01 -16.28 13.46
N ALA A 102 13.93 -16.30 14.25
CA ALA A 102 13.19 -17.51 14.57
C ALA A 102 12.36 -18.04 13.37
N GLU A 103 12.07 -17.18 12.39
CA GLU A 103 11.25 -17.49 11.22
C GLU A 103 12.10 -17.96 10.01
N ASP A 104 13.30 -17.41 9.84
CA ASP A 104 14.24 -17.81 8.79
C ASP A 104 15.69 -17.69 9.29
N GLY A 105 16.38 -18.83 9.45
CA GLY A 105 17.77 -18.87 9.90
C GLY A 105 18.78 -18.19 8.97
N ARG A 106 18.35 -17.72 7.79
CA ARG A 106 19.15 -16.91 6.86
C ARG A 106 19.01 -15.40 7.10
N GLU A 107 18.08 -14.97 7.95
CA GLU A 107 17.87 -13.58 8.32
C GLU A 107 18.34 -13.29 9.75
N TRP A 108 18.80 -12.05 9.97
CA TRP A 108 19.32 -11.58 11.26
C TRP A 108 18.47 -10.43 11.77
N ASN A 109 17.99 -10.58 13.01
CA ASN A 109 17.41 -9.51 13.80
C ASN A 109 18.53 -8.62 14.35
N LEU A 110 18.36 -7.30 14.25
CA LEU A 110 19.36 -6.33 14.64
C LEU A 110 18.95 -5.62 15.92
N PHE A 111 19.81 -5.68 16.94
CA PHE A 111 19.57 -5.02 18.23
C PHE A 111 20.66 -3.99 18.53
N PRO A 112 20.32 -2.86 19.18
CA PRO A 112 21.32 -1.92 19.64
C PRO A 112 21.98 -2.44 20.92
N THR A 113 23.30 -2.32 20.98
CA THR A 113 24.07 -2.62 22.20
C THR A 113 23.88 -1.51 23.25
N GLU A 114 24.36 -1.74 24.47
CA GLU A 114 24.38 -0.70 25.51
C GLU A 114 25.18 0.54 25.08
N ALA A 115 26.30 0.34 24.38
CA ALA A 115 27.11 1.44 23.83
C ALA A 115 26.32 2.28 22.81
N ALA A 116 25.47 1.66 21.99
CA ALA A 116 24.60 2.39 21.08
C ALA A 116 23.51 3.19 21.82
N ARG A 117 22.91 2.61 22.85
CA ARG A 117 21.89 3.30 23.67
C ARG A 117 22.50 4.51 24.40
N ALA A 118 23.75 4.39 24.87
CA ALA A 118 24.45 5.48 25.54
C ALA A 118 24.62 6.73 24.65
N VAL A 119 24.74 6.56 23.32
CA VAL A 119 24.90 7.67 22.37
C VAL A 119 23.60 8.13 21.71
N GLU A 120 22.47 7.46 21.96
CA GLU A 120 21.19 7.67 21.27
C GLU A 120 20.71 9.12 21.37
N ALA A 121 20.62 9.66 22.57
CA ALA A 121 20.11 11.02 22.80
C ALA A 121 20.96 12.08 22.10
N ALA A 122 22.30 11.94 22.15
CA ALA A 122 23.23 12.83 21.49
C ALA A 122 23.15 12.72 19.96
N LEU A 123 23.04 11.50 19.43
CA LEU A 123 22.90 11.24 17.99
C LEU A 123 21.57 11.81 17.45
N GLN A 124 20.49 11.67 18.21
CA GLN A 124 19.18 12.23 17.87
C GLN A 124 19.22 13.77 17.88
N ALA A 125 19.85 14.38 18.89
CA ALA A 125 20.02 15.82 18.97
C ALA A 125 20.85 16.36 17.79
N ALA A 126 21.95 15.70 17.44
CA ALA A 126 22.77 16.05 16.28
C ALA A 126 21.94 15.99 14.98
N SER A 127 21.14 14.94 14.82
CA SER A 127 20.26 14.77 13.65
C SER A 127 19.17 15.85 13.56
N ALA A 128 18.53 16.17 14.69
CA ALA A 128 17.51 17.20 14.76
C ALA A 128 18.09 18.59 14.44
N LYS A 129 19.33 18.86 14.87
CA LYS A 129 20.03 20.11 14.57
C LYS A 129 20.28 20.28 13.07
N VAL A 130 20.71 19.22 12.36
CA VAL A 130 20.88 19.26 10.89
C VAL A 130 19.55 19.50 10.20
N ALA A 131 18.51 18.73 10.55
CA ALA A 131 17.18 18.86 9.96
C ALA A 131 16.60 20.27 10.16
N ARG A 132 16.74 20.84 11.37
CA ARG A 132 16.32 22.21 11.67
C ARG A 132 17.08 23.23 10.85
N ARG A 133 18.41 23.13 10.79
CA ARG A 133 19.25 24.06 10.01
C ARG A 133 18.87 24.03 8.53
N LEU A 134 18.70 22.84 7.95
CA LEU A 134 18.27 22.72 6.54
C LEU A 134 16.89 23.34 6.30
N ARG A 135 15.92 23.07 7.20
CA ARG A 135 14.58 23.69 7.14
C ARG A 135 14.63 25.21 7.26
N GLU A 136 15.48 25.76 8.13
CA GLU A 136 15.67 27.21 8.28
C GLU A 136 16.30 27.85 7.04
N HIS A 137 17.29 27.21 6.41
CA HIS A 137 17.98 27.75 5.23
C HIS A 137 17.12 27.69 3.96
N VAL A 138 16.32 26.63 3.80
CA VAL A 138 15.46 26.44 2.62
C VAL A 138 14.11 27.15 2.79
N GLY A 139 13.65 27.31 4.03
CA GLY A 139 12.27 27.70 4.37
C GLY A 139 11.38 26.46 4.56
N ALA A 140 10.52 26.48 5.58
CA ALA A 140 9.81 25.28 6.02
C ALA A 140 8.90 24.67 4.94
N SER A 141 8.07 25.50 4.28
CA SER A 141 7.21 25.06 3.17
C SER A 141 8.03 24.48 2.02
N ALA A 142 9.01 25.24 1.53
CA ALA A 142 9.84 24.81 0.41
C ALA A 142 10.62 23.51 0.71
N PHE A 143 11.06 23.31 1.96
CA PHE A 143 11.68 22.07 2.40
C PHE A 143 10.70 20.90 2.33
N ASP A 144 9.50 21.05 2.91
CA ASP A 144 8.49 20.00 2.94
C ASP A 144 7.99 19.66 1.52
N ASP A 145 7.73 20.67 0.70
CA ASP A 145 7.33 20.52 -0.71
C ASP A 145 8.42 19.80 -1.53
N THR A 146 9.70 20.13 -1.31
CA THR A 146 10.82 19.49 -1.99
C THR A 146 10.97 18.03 -1.57
N VAL A 147 10.87 17.74 -0.27
CA VAL A 147 10.93 16.37 0.24
C VAL A 147 9.79 15.54 -0.33
N GLN A 148 8.59 16.10 -0.39
CA GLN A 148 7.44 15.44 -1.00
C GLN A 148 7.66 15.17 -2.48
N ALA A 149 8.08 16.18 -3.26
CA ALA A 149 8.36 16.03 -4.69
C ALA A 149 9.43 14.97 -4.98
N ILE A 150 10.52 14.90 -4.20
CA ILE A 150 11.55 13.88 -4.35
C ILE A 150 10.99 12.48 -4.04
N ARG A 151 10.13 12.35 -3.02
CA ARG A 151 9.47 11.07 -2.69
C ARG A 151 8.53 10.63 -3.80
N ASP A 152 7.78 11.54 -4.38
CA ASP A 152 6.83 11.27 -5.48
C ASP A 152 7.59 10.84 -6.74
N VAL A 153 8.65 11.56 -7.12
CA VAL A 153 9.52 11.17 -8.24
C VAL A 153 10.16 9.80 -8.00
N ARG A 154 10.67 9.54 -6.80
CA ARG A 154 11.24 8.23 -6.43
C ARG A 154 10.19 7.12 -6.52
N SER A 155 8.95 7.39 -6.06
CA SER A 155 7.84 6.46 -6.19
C SER A 155 7.54 6.16 -7.67
N ALA A 156 7.38 7.20 -8.49
CA ALA A 156 7.11 7.06 -9.92
C ALA A 156 8.21 6.30 -10.68
N LEU A 157 9.49 6.57 -10.39
CA LEU A 157 10.62 5.87 -11.01
C LEU A 157 10.71 4.40 -10.58
N ASN A 158 10.35 4.08 -9.33
CA ASN A 158 10.26 2.70 -8.86
C ASN A 158 9.05 1.96 -9.43
N THR A 159 7.96 2.67 -9.74
CA THR A 159 6.78 2.12 -10.44
C THR A 159 7.12 1.74 -11.88
N SER A 160 7.95 2.53 -12.57
CA SER A 160 8.29 2.28 -13.99
C SER A 160 9.17 1.04 -14.23
N ALA A 161 9.72 0.43 -13.18
CA ALA A 161 10.55 -0.79 -13.25
C ALA A 161 9.92 -2.00 -12.55
N ARG A 162 8.74 -1.87 -11.94
CA ARG A 162 8.02 -2.97 -11.27
C ARG A 162 6.82 -3.38 -12.11
N MET A 163 6.60 -4.68 -12.25
CA MET A 163 5.33 -5.20 -12.76
C MET A 163 4.19 -4.57 -11.94
N THR A 164 3.14 -4.12 -12.62
CA THR A 164 1.96 -3.54 -11.97
C THR A 164 1.39 -4.53 -10.96
N THR A 165 1.20 -4.13 -9.71
CA THR A 165 0.59 -5.01 -8.70
C THR A 165 -0.92 -4.79 -8.65
N VAL A 166 -1.68 -5.88 -8.60
CA VAL A 166 -3.12 -5.88 -8.28
C VAL A 166 -3.28 -6.61 -6.94
N LEU A 167 -3.83 -5.93 -5.95
CA LEU A 167 -4.15 -6.54 -4.66
C LEU A 167 -5.56 -7.15 -4.74
N VAL A 168 -5.67 -8.44 -4.45
CA VAL A 168 -6.96 -9.13 -4.30
C VAL A 168 -7.06 -9.62 -2.86
N THR A 169 -8.13 -9.26 -2.15
CA THR A 169 -8.31 -9.71 -0.77
C THR A 169 -9.54 -10.59 -0.64
N GLY A 170 -9.47 -11.59 0.24
CA GLY A 170 -10.62 -12.41 0.64
C GLY A 170 -10.73 -12.48 2.15
N ILE A 171 -11.89 -12.85 2.65
CA ILE A 171 -12.18 -12.92 4.09
C ILE A 171 -11.96 -14.35 4.58
N GLU A 172 -11.42 -14.51 5.78
CA GLU A 172 -11.28 -15.82 6.44
C GLU A 172 -12.64 -16.56 6.63
N PRO A 173 -12.62 -17.85 6.97
CA PRO A 173 -13.83 -18.59 7.35
C PRO A 173 -14.61 -17.92 8.49
N PHE A 174 -15.94 -18.02 8.44
CA PHE A 174 -16.85 -17.32 9.35
C PHE A 174 -18.03 -18.23 9.74
N GLU A 175 -18.59 -18.02 10.93
CA GLU A 175 -19.58 -18.90 11.57
C GLU A 175 -19.10 -20.36 11.63
N SER A 176 -19.92 -21.32 11.20
CA SER A 176 -19.62 -22.75 11.17
C SER A 176 -19.01 -23.22 9.84
N ASP A 177 -18.80 -22.30 8.89
CA ASP A 177 -18.36 -22.65 7.56
C ASP A 177 -16.83 -22.83 7.54
N PRO A 178 -16.32 -23.98 7.04
CA PRO A 178 -14.89 -24.29 7.13
C PRO A 178 -14.04 -23.55 6.09
N THR A 179 -14.67 -22.96 5.08
CA THR A 179 -14.02 -22.23 3.99
C THR A 179 -14.81 -20.96 3.69
N ASN A 180 -14.19 -20.04 2.95
CA ASN A 180 -14.82 -18.84 2.48
C ASN A 180 -14.44 -18.64 1.01
N PRO A 181 -15.39 -18.74 0.07
CA PRO A 181 -15.10 -18.61 -1.37
C PRO A 181 -14.35 -17.34 -1.73
N SER A 182 -14.55 -16.24 -1.01
CA SER A 182 -13.82 -14.99 -1.25
C SER A 182 -12.30 -15.16 -1.06
N TRP A 183 -11.88 -15.90 -0.03
CA TRP A 183 -10.47 -16.23 0.19
C TRP A 183 -9.98 -17.31 -0.77
N ASP A 184 -10.78 -18.35 -1.00
CA ASP A 184 -10.39 -19.45 -1.89
C ASP A 184 -10.09 -18.93 -3.32
N ILE A 185 -10.89 -17.97 -3.81
CA ILE A 185 -10.65 -17.29 -5.08
C ILE A 185 -9.39 -16.44 -5.05
N ALA A 186 -9.23 -15.60 -4.02
CA ALA A 186 -8.06 -14.73 -3.90
C ALA A 186 -6.76 -15.55 -3.85
N GLN A 187 -6.74 -16.62 -3.05
CA GLN A 187 -5.62 -17.53 -2.92
C GLN A 187 -5.28 -18.21 -4.26
N ALA A 188 -6.29 -18.67 -5.01
CA ALA A 188 -6.07 -19.31 -6.31
C ALA A 188 -5.46 -18.37 -7.36
N LEU A 189 -5.62 -17.05 -7.20
CA LEU A 189 -5.06 -16.04 -8.10
C LEU A 189 -3.69 -15.50 -7.65
N ASP A 190 -3.23 -15.81 -6.43
CA ASP A 190 -1.98 -15.28 -5.89
C ASP A 190 -0.76 -15.62 -6.76
N GLY A 191 0.08 -14.63 -7.03
CA GLY A 191 1.28 -14.77 -7.86
C GLY A 191 1.03 -14.94 -9.37
N THR A 192 -0.23 -15.06 -9.80
CA THR A 192 -0.56 -15.17 -11.23
C THR A 192 -0.40 -13.81 -11.93
N GLN A 193 -0.23 -13.84 -13.26
CA GLN A 193 -0.12 -12.65 -14.08
C GLN A 193 -1.37 -12.43 -14.93
N VAL A 194 -1.83 -11.18 -15.01
CA VAL A 194 -2.92 -10.72 -15.88
C VAL A 194 -2.45 -9.47 -16.60
N ASP A 195 -2.31 -9.55 -17.92
CA ASP A 195 -1.89 -8.44 -18.79
C ASP A 195 -0.63 -7.71 -18.31
N GLY A 196 0.37 -8.47 -17.83
CA GLY A 196 1.64 -7.96 -17.31
C GLY A 196 1.59 -7.43 -15.87
N ALA A 197 0.42 -7.43 -15.24
CA ALA A 197 0.27 -7.17 -13.81
C ALA A 197 0.36 -8.47 -13.00
N VAL A 198 0.96 -8.42 -11.81
CA VAL A 198 0.98 -9.55 -10.85
C VAL A 198 -0.14 -9.37 -9.84
N ILE A 199 -0.90 -10.44 -9.61
CA ILE A 199 -1.88 -10.49 -8.53
C ILE A 199 -1.16 -10.87 -7.22
N VAL A 200 -1.43 -10.11 -6.17
CA VAL A 200 -1.01 -10.43 -4.81
C VAL A 200 -2.26 -10.60 -3.96
N ALA A 201 -2.38 -11.74 -3.29
CA ALA A 201 -3.52 -12.09 -2.47
C ALA A 201 -3.26 -11.84 -0.98
N ARG A 202 -4.25 -11.34 -0.23
CA ARG A 202 -4.20 -11.28 1.24
C ARG A 202 -5.52 -11.75 1.86
N GLN A 203 -5.41 -12.60 2.87
CA GLN A 203 -6.55 -12.98 3.69
C GLN A 203 -6.76 -11.91 4.76
N LEU A 204 -8.02 -11.50 4.95
CA LEU A 204 -8.41 -10.52 5.93
C LEU A 204 -9.27 -11.19 7.02
N PRO A 205 -9.12 -10.76 8.28
CA PRO A 205 -9.94 -11.27 9.35
C PRO A 205 -11.40 -10.84 9.21
N CYS A 206 -12.33 -11.63 9.72
CA CYS A 206 -13.73 -11.24 9.85
C CYS A 206 -13.94 -10.55 11.20
N VAL A 207 -13.25 -9.43 11.40
CA VAL A 207 -13.25 -8.63 12.64
C VAL A 207 -13.31 -7.15 12.30
N PHE A 208 -14.31 -6.44 12.84
CA PHE A 208 -14.48 -5.00 12.62
C PHE A 208 -13.25 -4.22 13.11
N GLY A 209 -12.91 -3.13 12.42
CA GLY A 209 -11.64 -2.41 12.61
C GLY A 209 -10.42 -3.16 12.06
N LEU A 210 -10.10 -4.33 12.61
CA LEU A 210 -8.88 -5.09 12.29
C LEU A 210 -8.79 -5.47 10.80
N ALA A 211 -9.92 -5.80 10.16
CA ALA A 211 -9.95 -6.07 8.73
C ALA A 211 -9.44 -4.89 7.89
N ASN A 212 -9.78 -3.66 8.29
CA ASN A 212 -9.38 -2.44 7.59
C ASN A 212 -7.92 -2.10 7.86
N GLU A 213 -7.44 -2.30 9.08
CA GLU A 213 -6.02 -2.17 9.42
C GLU A 213 -5.17 -3.10 8.53
N ARG A 214 -5.54 -4.38 8.43
CA ARG A 214 -4.83 -5.37 7.60
C ARG A 214 -4.92 -5.08 6.11
N LEU A 215 -6.04 -4.54 5.64
CA LEU A 215 -6.18 -4.07 4.27
C LEU A 215 -5.22 -2.90 3.99
N VAL A 216 -5.14 -1.93 4.90
CA VAL A 216 -4.22 -0.78 4.76
C VAL A 216 -2.77 -1.25 4.76
N ASP A 217 -2.38 -2.12 5.69
CA ASP A 217 -1.05 -2.74 5.72
C ASP A 217 -0.71 -3.39 4.36
N ALA A 218 -1.67 -4.12 3.79
CA ALA A 218 -1.50 -4.78 2.49
C ALA A 218 -1.33 -3.78 1.34
N ILE A 219 -2.13 -2.71 1.30
CA ILE A 219 -2.03 -1.65 0.29
C ILE A 219 -0.67 -0.95 0.39
N GLU A 220 -0.23 -0.59 1.59
CA GLU A 220 1.06 0.08 1.80
C GLU A 220 2.24 -0.83 1.42
N ALA A 221 2.21 -2.09 1.83
CA ALA A 221 3.27 -3.06 1.55
C ALA A 221 3.39 -3.40 0.06
N THR A 222 2.28 -3.40 -0.69
CA THR A 222 2.26 -3.84 -2.09
C THR A 222 2.23 -2.70 -3.09
N SER A 223 1.85 -1.49 -2.66
CA SER A 223 1.67 -0.31 -3.53
C SER A 223 0.90 -0.63 -4.82
N PRO A 224 -0.32 -1.20 -4.73
CA PRO A 224 -1.02 -1.74 -5.88
C PRO A 224 -1.62 -0.62 -6.75
N ALA A 225 -1.78 -0.88 -8.04
CA ALA A 225 -2.55 0.01 -8.93
C ALA A 225 -4.06 -0.20 -8.78
N LEU A 226 -4.47 -1.44 -8.48
CA LEU A 226 -5.86 -1.85 -8.31
C LEU A 226 -6.04 -2.66 -7.01
N VAL A 227 -7.17 -2.46 -6.32
CA VAL A 227 -7.57 -3.27 -5.16
C VAL A 227 -8.96 -3.87 -5.39
N PHE A 228 -9.06 -5.19 -5.31
CA PHE A 228 -10.32 -5.93 -5.35
C PHE A 228 -10.55 -6.60 -4.00
N ALA A 229 -11.46 -6.04 -3.20
CA ALA A 229 -11.91 -6.70 -1.98
C ALA A 229 -13.06 -7.66 -2.30
N LEU A 230 -12.90 -8.94 -1.95
CA LEU A 230 -13.91 -9.97 -2.17
C LEU A 230 -14.62 -10.32 -0.86
N GLY A 231 -15.92 -10.59 -0.95
CA GLY A 231 -16.72 -11.09 0.17
C GLY A 231 -17.77 -12.10 -0.28
N LEU A 232 -18.12 -13.03 0.60
CA LEU A 232 -19.17 -14.01 0.35
C LEU A 232 -20.56 -13.38 0.53
N ALA A 233 -21.45 -13.55 -0.44
CA ALA A 233 -22.88 -13.25 -0.30
C ALA A 233 -23.74 -14.50 -0.54
N THR A 234 -24.09 -15.18 0.55
CA THR A 234 -24.68 -16.53 0.53
C THR A 234 -26.02 -16.65 -0.21
N GLY A 235 -26.78 -15.55 -0.33
CA GLY A 235 -28.08 -15.52 -1.01
C GLY A 235 -28.04 -15.06 -2.47
N ARG A 236 -26.87 -14.66 -3.01
CA ARG A 236 -26.78 -14.13 -4.38
C ARG A 236 -26.55 -15.26 -5.39
N THR A 237 -27.09 -15.09 -6.59
CA THR A 237 -26.98 -16.06 -7.70
C THR A 237 -25.87 -15.70 -8.70
N GLU A 238 -25.20 -14.58 -8.51
CA GLU A 238 -24.27 -13.99 -9.48
C GLU A 238 -23.14 -13.21 -8.81
N ILE A 239 -22.03 -13.02 -9.53
CA ILE A 239 -20.94 -12.13 -9.10
C ILE A 239 -21.45 -10.70 -9.09
N SER A 240 -21.40 -10.05 -7.95
CA SER A 240 -22.00 -8.74 -7.77
C SER A 240 -20.93 -7.68 -7.52
N VAL A 241 -20.76 -6.77 -8.48
CA VAL A 241 -19.80 -5.67 -8.36
C VAL A 241 -20.47 -4.52 -7.62
N GLU A 242 -19.92 -4.12 -6.48
CA GLU A 242 -20.55 -3.14 -5.60
C GLU A 242 -20.33 -1.71 -6.10
N ARG A 243 -21.41 -0.94 -6.20
CA ARG A 243 -21.35 0.47 -6.60
C ARG A 243 -20.90 1.37 -5.47
N VAL A 244 -21.37 1.13 -4.24
CA VAL A 244 -21.31 2.10 -3.15
C VAL A 244 -21.08 1.42 -1.80
N ALA A 245 -20.20 2.01 -1.00
CA ALA A 245 -19.98 1.71 0.40
C ALA A 245 -20.62 2.79 1.25
N ILE A 246 -21.30 2.43 2.33
CA ILE A 246 -22.01 3.39 3.21
C ILE A 246 -21.35 3.44 4.59
N ASN A 247 -21.37 4.60 5.23
CA ASN A 247 -20.70 4.84 6.52
C ASN A 247 -21.54 4.35 7.71
N VAL A 248 -21.91 3.08 7.72
CA VAL A 248 -22.64 2.46 8.83
C VAL A 248 -22.21 1.02 9.02
N ILE A 249 -22.10 0.63 10.28
CA ILE A 249 -21.98 -0.73 10.75
C ILE A 249 -23.25 -1.05 11.53
N ASP A 250 -24.02 -2.01 11.03
CA ASP A 250 -25.22 -2.53 11.67
C ASP A 250 -25.19 -4.06 11.59
N ALA A 251 -24.61 -4.66 12.63
CA ALA A 251 -24.27 -6.07 12.69
C ALA A 251 -25.41 -6.90 13.30
N ARG A 252 -26.15 -7.63 12.46
CA ARG A 252 -27.19 -8.58 12.91
C ARG A 252 -26.63 -9.76 13.71
N ILE A 253 -25.36 -10.09 13.53
CA ILE A 253 -24.64 -11.21 14.17
C ILE A 253 -23.25 -10.73 14.59
N PRO A 254 -22.60 -11.34 15.61
CA PRO A 254 -21.25 -10.97 16.01
C PRO A 254 -20.18 -11.40 15.00
N ASP A 255 -19.09 -10.65 14.96
CA ASP A 255 -17.87 -10.99 14.22
C ASP A 255 -17.05 -12.11 14.90
N ASN A 256 -15.93 -12.52 14.30
CA ASN A 256 -15.09 -13.61 14.85
C ASN A 256 -14.46 -13.27 16.22
N ALA A 257 -14.45 -12.00 16.63
CA ALA A 257 -13.99 -11.55 17.95
C ALA A 257 -15.16 -11.25 18.91
N GLY A 258 -16.40 -11.53 18.50
CA GLY A 258 -17.60 -11.31 19.30
C GLY A 258 -18.15 -9.88 19.24
N ASN A 259 -17.62 -9.00 18.39
CA ASN A 259 -18.12 -7.63 18.27
C ASN A 259 -19.42 -7.60 17.46
N GLN A 260 -20.42 -6.87 17.96
CA GLN A 260 -21.69 -6.71 17.28
C GLN A 260 -22.16 -5.24 17.34
N PRO A 261 -21.47 -4.33 16.64
CA PRO A 261 -21.85 -2.91 16.60
C PRO A 261 -23.21 -2.71 15.91
N VAL A 262 -24.00 -1.76 16.42
CA VAL A 262 -25.32 -1.40 15.90
C VAL A 262 -25.36 0.11 15.69
N ASP A 263 -25.70 0.54 14.48
CA ASP A 263 -25.80 1.95 14.06
C ASP A 263 -24.56 2.80 14.36
N THR A 264 -23.36 2.23 14.23
CA THR A 264 -22.11 2.97 14.40
C THR A 264 -21.50 3.37 13.06
N PRO A 265 -20.86 4.54 12.94
CA PRO A 265 -20.15 4.88 11.72
C PRO A 265 -18.91 4.00 11.54
N VAL A 266 -18.55 3.69 10.29
CA VAL A 266 -17.26 3.07 9.96
C VAL A 266 -16.12 4.04 10.26
N VAL A 267 -16.29 5.31 9.89
CA VAL A 267 -15.38 6.42 10.23
C VAL A 267 -16.21 7.59 10.71
N ALA A 268 -16.02 8.02 11.96
CA ALA A 268 -16.88 9.00 12.64
C ALA A 268 -17.12 10.30 11.83
N ASP A 269 -16.05 10.87 11.23
CA ASP A 269 -16.12 12.12 10.45
C ASP A 269 -16.04 11.88 8.93
N GLY A 270 -16.27 10.64 8.48
CA GLY A 270 -16.27 10.29 7.07
C GLY A 270 -17.59 10.68 6.37
N PRO A 271 -17.58 10.86 5.03
CA PRO A 271 -18.81 11.14 4.28
C PRO A 271 -19.83 9.99 4.41
N ALA A 272 -21.09 10.25 4.11
CA ALA A 272 -22.13 9.22 4.22
C ALA A 272 -21.86 7.97 3.36
N ALA A 273 -21.19 8.15 2.21
CA ALA A 273 -20.89 7.06 1.30
C ALA A 273 -19.66 7.35 0.42
N TYR A 274 -19.07 6.30 -0.12
CA TYR A 274 -18.10 6.34 -1.19
C TYR A 274 -18.52 5.44 -2.35
N PHE A 275 -18.29 5.90 -3.58
CA PHE A 275 -18.46 5.07 -4.77
C PHE A 275 -17.20 4.26 -5.07
N SER A 276 -17.38 3.04 -5.61
CA SER A 276 -16.28 2.28 -6.20
C SER A 276 -15.58 3.09 -7.29
N THR A 277 -14.26 2.94 -7.37
CA THR A 277 -13.45 3.53 -8.46
C THR A 277 -13.05 2.50 -9.52
N LEU A 278 -13.51 1.25 -9.38
CA LEU A 278 -13.43 0.26 -10.44
C LEU A 278 -14.43 0.59 -11.57
N PRO A 279 -14.15 0.19 -12.83
CA PRO A 279 -15.09 0.33 -13.93
C PRO A 279 -16.17 -0.76 -13.83
N ILE A 280 -17.09 -0.59 -12.88
CA ILE A 280 -18.02 -1.64 -12.45
C ILE A 280 -18.95 -2.12 -13.57
N LYS A 281 -19.38 -1.23 -14.48
CA LYS A 281 -20.24 -1.61 -15.61
C LYS A 281 -19.45 -2.31 -16.70
N ALA A 282 -18.20 -1.89 -16.94
CA ALA A 282 -17.30 -2.60 -17.85
C ALA A 282 -17.03 -4.03 -17.37
N ILE A 283 -16.76 -4.20 -16.07
CA ILE A 283 -16.55 -5.52 -15.46
C ILE A 283 -17.79 -6.40 -15.64
N VAL A 284 -18.98 -5.91 -15.27
CA VAL A 284 -20.22 -6.68 -15.41
C VAL A 284 -20.52 -7.02 -16.86
N HIS A 285 -20.28 -6.10 -17.79
CA HIS A 285 -20.46 -6.35 -19.23
C HIS A 285 -19.52 -7.48 -19.71
N ALA A 286 -18.22 -7.39 -19.41
CA ALA A 286 -17.23 -8.39 -19.81
C ALA A 286 -17.53 -9.77 -19.21
N LEU A 287 -17.94 -9.83 -17.94
CA LEU A 287 -18.34 -11.08 -17.29
C LEU A 287 -19.52 -11.74 -18.00
N ARG A 288 -20.56 -10.96 -18.33
CA ARG A 288 -21.74 -11.46 -19.05
C ARG A 288 -21.41 -11.91 -20.46
N GLU A 289 -20.56 -11.19 -21.18
CA GLU A 289 -20.08 -11.61 -22.50
C GLU A 289 -19.31 -12.93 -22.45
N ALA A 290 -18.60 -13.21 -21.35
CA ALA A 290 -17.93 -14.48 -21.09
C ALA A 290 -18.85 -15.59 -20.54
N GLY A 291 -20.16 -15.34 -20.42
CA GLY A 291 -21.13 -16.31 -19.90
C GLY A 291 -21.12 -16.47 -18.36
N VAL A 292 -20.46 -15.56 -17.63
CA VAL A 292 -20.45 -15.54 -16.16
C VAL A 292 -21.62 -14.68 -15.66
N PRO A 293 -22.55 -15.23 -14.84
CA PRO A 293 -23.61 -14.44 -14.23
C PRO A 293 -23.02 -13.34 -13.36
N ALA A 294 -23.34 -12.09 -13.67
CA ALA A 294 -22.84 -10.93 -12.93
C ALA A 294 -23.81 -9.76 -12.96
N GLY A 295 -23.76 -8.89 -11.95
CA GLY A 295 -24.58 -7.69 -11.85
C GLY A 295 -23.92 -6.56 -11.07
N VAL A 296 -24.46 -5.34 -11.22
CA VAL A 296 -24.07 -4.23 -10.35
C VAL A 296 -24.98 -4.22 -9.13
N SER A 297 -24.39 -4.33 -7.94
CA SER A 297 -25.09 -4.22 -6.68
C SER A 297 -25.06 -2.77 -6.16
N GLN A 298 -26.18 -2.33 -5.58
CA GLN A 298 -26.32 -0.98 -5.00
C GLN A 298 -26.11 -0.99 -3.47
N SER A 299 -25.86 -2.15 -2.85
CA SER A 299 -25.60 -2.26 -1.42
C SER A 299 -24.69 -3.45 -1.12
N ALA A 300 -23.60 -3.17 -0.42
CA ALA A 300 -22.70 -4.18 0.14
C ALA A 300 -23.21 -4.74 1.49
N GLY A 301 -24.42 -4.38 1.91
CA GLY A 301 -24.95 -4.64 3.25
C GLY A 301 -24.43 -3.64 4.30
N THR A 302 -24.53 -4.01 5.57
CA THR A 302 -24.10 -3.19 6.73
C THR A 302 -23.16 -3.93 7.67
N TYR A 303 -22.69 -5.11 7.26
CA TYR A 303 -21.79 -5.97 8.02
C TYR A 303 -20.32 -5.74 7.62
N ASN A 304 -19.43 -6.69 7.94
CA ASN A 304 -18.00 -6.59 7.70
C ASN A 304 -17.61 -6.30 6.23
N CYS A 305 -18.38 -6.81 5.25
CA CYS A 305 -18.14 -6.51 3.83
C CYS A 305 -18.25 -5.02 3.51
N ASN A 306 -19.32 -4.35 3.96
CA ASN A 306 -19.49 -2.91 3.78
C ASN A 306 -18.47 -2.12 4.59
N HIS A 307 -18.21 -2.52 5.83
CA HIS A 307 -17.17 -1.90 6.66
C HIS A 307 -15.79 -1.93 5.97
N LEU A 308 -15.42 -3.06 5.36
CA LEU A 308 -14.17 -3.22 4.61
C LEU A 308 -14.17 -2.37 3.34
N PHE A 309 -15.26 -2.40 2.57
CA PHE A 309 -15.38 -1.60 1.36
C PHE A 309 -15.30 -0.10 1.66
N TYR A 310 -15.99 0.37 2.70
CA TYR A 310 -15.95 1.77 3.10
C TYR A 310 -14.55 2.18 3.54
N GLY A 311 -13.87 1.36 4.35
CA GLY A 311 -12.49 1.58 4.76
C GLY A 311 -11.51 1.67 3.59
N LEU A 312 -11.64 0.76 2.61
CA LEU A 312 -10.86 0.80 1.37
C LEU A 312 -11.02 2.16 0.69
N MET A 313 -12.26 2.58 0.46
CA MET A 313 -12.53 3.81 -0.28
C MET A 313 -12.12 5.05 0.49
N HIS A 314 -12.28 5.05 1.81
CA HIS A 314 -11.80 6.12 2.66
C HIS A 314 -10.27 6.25 2.60
N HIS A 315 -9.53 5.14 2.67
CA HIS A 315 -8.08 5.15 2.53
C HIS A 315 -7.64 5.68 1.15
N ILE A 316 -8.26 5.20 0.07
CA ILE A 316 -7.99 5.69 -1.30
C ILE A 316 -8.21 7.20 -1.38
N ALA A 317 -9.36 7.70 -0.91
CA ALA A 317 -9.70 9.12 -0.96
C ALA A 317 -8.72 10.00 -0.16
N MET A 318 -8.22 9.52 0.97
CA MET A 318 -7.42 10.32 1.90
C MET A 318 -5.90 10.20 1.70
N ARG A 319 -5.42 9.04 1.22
CA ARG A 319 -3.99 8.69 1.26
C ARG A 319 -3.45 8.17 -0.07
N ALA A 320 -4.28 7.60 -0.92
CA ALA A 320 -3.83 6.92 -2.13
C ALA A 320 -4.75 7.20 -3.35
N PRO A 321 -4.96 8.48 -3.74
CA PRO A 321 -5.92 8.84 -4.80
C PRO A 321 -5.56 8.30 -6.19
N GLN A 322 -4.33 7.83 -6.38
CA GLN A 322 -3.87 7.16 -7.61
C GLN A 322 -4.33 5.69 -7.71
N VAL A 323 -4.72 5.07 -6.60
CA VAL A 323 -5.18 3.67 -6.54
C VAL A 323 -6.65 3.62 -6.90
N ARG A 324 -7.05 2.67 -7.75
CA ARG A 324 -8.47 2.36 -7.95
C ARG A 324 -8.84 1.11 -7.17
N GLY A 325 -10.00 1.11 -6.54
CA GLY A 325 -10.45 0.00 -5.73
C GLY A 325 -11.96 -0.09 -5.64
N GLY A 326 -12.42 -1.27 -5.24
CA GLY A 326 -13.82 -1.57 -5.07
C GLY A 326 -14.03 -2.94 -4.44
N PHE A 327 -15.30 -3.30 -4.28
CA PHE A 327 -15.72 -4.55 -3.64
C PHE A 327 -16.53 -5.40 -4.61
N ILE A 328 -16.33 -6.72 -4.55
CA ILE A 328 -17.10 -7.69 -5.31
C ILE A 328 -17.62 -8.75 -4.35
N HIS A 329 -18.94 -8.91 -4.29
CA HIS A 329 -19.54 -10.05 -3.65
C HIS A 329 -19.56 -11.24 -4.60
N VAL A 330 -19.18 -12.40 -4.08
CA VAL A 330 -19.19 -13.66 -4.79
C VAL A 330 -20.21 -14.61 -4.16
N PRO A 331 -20.93 -15.43 -4.94
CA PRO A 331 -21.93 -16.35 -4.42
C PRO A 331 -21.30 -17.57 -3.72
N THR A 332 -22.14 -18.34 -3.04
CA THR A 332 -21.74 -19.63 -2.44
C THR A 332 -21.18 -20.58 -3.51
N THR A 333 -20.23 -21.46 -3.15
CA THR A 333 -19.83 -22.59 -4.01
C THR A 333 -20.80 -23.76 -3.87
N PRO A 334 -20.87 -24.71 -4.83
CA PRO A 334 -21.70 -25.90 -4.69
C PRO A 334 -21.39 -26.71 -3.44
N GLU A 335 -20.12 -26.82 -3.06
CA GLU A 335 -19.66 -27.57 -1.88
C GLU A 335 -20.14 -26.92 -0.58
N LEU A 336 -20.13 -25.58 -0.53
CA LEU A 336 -20.63 -24.84 0.63
C LEU A 336 -22.17 -24.84 0.65
N ALA A 337 -22.82 -24.71 -0.50
CA ALA A 337 -24.28 -24.78 -0.61
C ALA A 337 -24.83 -26.17 -0.22
N ALA A 338 -24.10 -27.25 -0.48
CA ALA A 338 -24.48 -28.60 -0.05
C ALA A 338 -24.63 -28.74 1.48
N ARG A 339 -24.01 -27.84 2.26
CA ARG A 339 -24.13 -27.77 3.73
C ARG A 339 -25.34 -26.96 4.20
N HIS A 340 -25.99 -26.22 3.31
CA HIS A 340 -27.03 -25.24 3.63
C HIS A 340 -28.18 -25.30 2.63
N ALA A 341 -29.30 -25.90 3.04
CA ALA A 341 -30.46 -26.08 2.18
C ALA A 341 -30.95 -24.77 1.53
N GLY A 342 -31.17 -24.80 0.21
CA GLY A 342 -31.78 -23.70 -0.55
C GLY A 342 -30.83 -22.55 -0.93
N ARG A 343 -29.53 -22.62 -0.63
CA ARG A 343 -28.58 -21.59 -1.08
C ARG A 343 -28.27 -21.74 -2.58
N PRO A 344 -28.38 -20.65 -3.38
CA PRO A 344 -27.86 -20.66 -4.74
C PRO A 344 -26.33 -20.80 -4.73
N SER A 345 -25.77 -21.31 -5.82
CA SER A 345 -24.32 -21.46 -5.95
C SER A 345 -23.81 -21.23 -7.36
N LEU A 346 -22.51 -20.96 -7.46
CA LEU A 346 -21.75 -20.88 -8.71
C LEU A 346 -20.42 -21.63 -8.51
N SER A 347 -19.95 -22.39 -9.50
CA SER A 347 -18.72 -23.16 -9.33
C SER A 347 -17.51 -22.26 -9.03
N ILE A 348 -16.60 -22.74 -8.19
CA ILE A 348 -15.40 -21.99 -7.80
C ILE A 348 -14.55 -21.61 -9.02
N ASP A 349 -14.42 -22.50 -10.00
CA ASP A 349 -13.69 -22.25 -11.25
C ASP A 349 -14.28 -21.08 -12.03
N THR A 350 -15.62 -21.02 -12.15
CA THR A 350 -16.30 -19.89 -12.81
C THR A 350 -16.06 -18.59 -12.06
N GLN A 351 -16.04 -18.64 -10.73
CA GLN A 351 -15.77 -17.47 -9.90
C GLN A 351 -14.31 -17.00 -10.04
N ILE A 352 -13.33 -17.91 -10.06
CA ILE A 352 -11.91 -17.59 -10.26
C ILE A 352 -11.69 -16.95 -11.63
N GLU A 353 -12.21 -17.54 -12.70
CA GLU A 353 -12.12 -16.96 -14.05
C GLU A 353 -12.84 -15.62 -14.13
N GLY A 354 -13.98 -15.49 -13.45
CA GLY A 354 -14.71 -14.23 -13.33
C GLY A 354 -13.85 -13.12 -12.69
N ILE A 355 -13.25 -13.37 -11.53
CA ILE A 355 -12.39 -12.37 -10.89
C ILE A 355 -11.14 -12.07 -11.73
N ARG A 356 -10.53 -13.07 -12.39
CA ARG A 356 -9.42 -12.84 -13.32
C ARG A 356 -9.83 -11.91 -14.48
N LEU A 357 -11.01 -12.12 -15.05
CA LEU A 357 -11.55 -11.26 -16.11
C LEU A 357 -11.91 -9.85 -15.60
N ALA A 358 -12.41 -9.73 -14.36
CA ALA A 358 -12.66 -8.45 -13.72
C ALA A 358 -11.36 -7.63 -13.55
N VAL A 359 -10.27 -8.28 -13.11
CA VAL A 359 -8.93 -7.68 -13.01
C VAL A 359 -8.47 -7.20 -14.39
N ARG A 360 -8.52 -8.08 -15.41
CA ARG A 360 -8.14 -7.73 -16.79
C ARG A 360 -8.90 -6.50 -17.29
N THR A 361 -10.21 -6.50 -17.10
CA THR A 361 -11.09 -5.43 -17.57
C THR A 361 -10.76 -4.11 -16.87
N ALA A 362 -10.49 -4.13 -15.56
CA ALA A 362 -10.13 -2.92 -14.82
C ALA A 362 -8.75 -2.37 -15.19
N LEU A 363 -7.78 -3.23 -15.51
CA LEU A 363 -6.46 -2.81 -16.01
C LEU A 363 -6.59 -2.08 -17.36
N ALA A 364 -7.40 -2.61 -18.28
CA ALA A 364 -7.58 -2.05 -19.61
C ALA A 364 -8.53 -0.83 -19.66
N THR A 365 -9.37 -0.64 -18.65
CA THR A 365 -10.45 0.35 -18.69
C THR A 365 -10.23 1.46 -17.68
N GLY A 366 -9.83 2.65 -18.15
CA GLY A 366 -9.67 3.84 -17.30
C GLY A 366 -10.99 4.50 -16.89
N ALA A 367 -11.93 4.66 -17.83
CA ALA A 367 -13.25 5.24 -17.61
C ALA A 367 -14.35 4.21 -17.82
N ASP A 368 -15.33 4.15 -16.90
CA ASP A 368 -16.39 3.13 -16.92
C ASP A 368 -17.37 3.30 -18.10
N LEU A 369 -18.03 2.19 -18.48
CA LEU A 369 -19.06 2.19 -19.51
C LEU A 369 -20.29 3.00 -19.08
N LYS A 370 -20.85 3.77 -20.03
CA LYS A 370 -22.11 4.51 -19.85
C LYS A 370 -23.33 3.68 -20.30
N VAL A 371 -23.60 2.59 -19.60
CA VAL A 371 -24.77 1.72 -19.83
C VAL A 371 -25.65 1.62 -18.58
N SER A 372 -26.89 1.12 -18.68
CA SER A 372 -27.74 0.95 -17.49
C SER A 372 -27.18 -0.15 -16.57
N GLY A 373 -27.21 0.11 -15.27
CA GLY A 373 -26.80 -0.83 -14.22
C GLY A 373 -27.40 -0.42 -12.88
N GLY A 374 -28.63 0.13 -12.94
CA GLY A 374 -29.44 0.50 -11.79
C GLY A 374 -30.41 -0.62 -11.43
N ALA A 375 -31.02 -0.52 -10.24
CA ALA A 375 -32.05 -1.41 -9.74
C ALA A 375 -33.28 -0.58 -9.36
N VAL A 376 -34.47 -1.18 -9.46
CA VAL A 376 -35.74 -0.52 -9.08
C VAL A 376 -36.08 -0.78 -7.61
N HIS A 377 -35.55 -1.87 -7.04
CA HIS A 377 -35.72 -2.29 -5.65
C HIS A 377 -34.41 -2.87 -5.12
#